data_AF-A0A9P5P792-F1
#
_entry.id   AF-A0A9P5P792-F1
#
_cell.length_a   1.000
_cell.length_b   1.000
_cell.length_c   1.000
_cell.angle_alpha   90.00
_cell.angle_beta   90.00
_cell.angle_gamma   90.00
#
_symmetry.space_group_name_H-M   'P 1'
#
loop_
_entity.id
_entity.type
_entity.pdbx_description
1 polymer ?
#
loop_
_entity_poly.entity_id
_entity_poly.type
_entity_poly.pdbx_seq_one_letter_code
_entity_poly.pdbx_strand_id
1 'polypeptide(L)'
;IGCLPLVIGMPVMITQNFDVESGVVNGCQGTLSKIRYRVDAYGNRHAISCVVRAPTTTSNELLPFMETEHDVAVLEDSVKLTF
;
A
#
# COMPACT_ATOMS: atom_id res chain seq x y z
N ILE A 1 -3.46 11.00 16.38
CA ILE A 1 -3.06 10.03 17.42
C ILE A 1 -3.24 8.65 16.82
N GLY A 2 -2.21 7.81 16.89
CA GLY A 2 -2.19 6.44 16.37
C GLY A 2 -1.37 6.31 15.09
N CYS A 3 -0.23 5.60 15.17
CA CYS A 3 0.48 5.08 14.00
C CYS A 3 0.03 3.62 13.81
N LEU A 4 -0.37 3.24 12.60
CA LEU A 4 -0.71 1.85 12.29
C LEU A 4 0.59 1.05 12.12
N PRO A 5 0.90 0.05 12.96
CA PRO A 5 2.07 -0.80 12.73
C PRO A 5 1.86 -1.63 11.46
N LEU A 6 2.84 -1.62 10.56
CA LEU A 6 2.83 -2.39 9.33
C LEU A 6 3.82 -3.56 9.41
N VAL A 7 3.35 -4.78 9.12
CA VAL A 7 4.13 -6.03 9.18
C VAL A 7 3.92 -6.83 7.91
N ILE A 8 5.01 -7.33 7.32
CA ILE A 8 4.93 -8.19 6.13
C ILE A 8 4.07 -9.43 6.44
N GLY A 9 3.16 -9.77 5.51
CA GLY A 9 2.18 -10.82 5.67
C GLY A 9 0.88 -10.37 6.34
N MET A 10 0.78 -9.15 6.84
CA MET A 10 -0.46 -8.67 7.46
C MET A 10 -1.55 -8.45 6.39
N PRO A 11 -2.82 -8.79 6.69
CA PRO A 11 -3.94 -8.36 5.89
C PRO A 11 -4.11 -6.85 6.02
N VAL A 12 -4.33 -6.19 4.89
CA VAL A 12 -4.58 -4.75 4.79
C VAL A 12 -5.77 -4.48 3.88
N MET A 13 -6.37 -3.31 4.06
CA MET A 13 -7.42 -2.79 3.21
C MET A 13 -7.00 -1.44 2.65
N ILE A 14 -7.15 -1.25 1.35
CA ILE A 14 -6.96 0.02 0.67
C ILE A 14 -8.21 0.87 0.91
N THR A 15 -8.03 2.09 1.40
CA THR A 15 -9.14 2.96 1.83
C THR A 15 -9.44 4.09 0.86
N GLN A 16 -8.73 4.16 -0.26
CA GLN A 16 -8.89 5.18 -1.29
C GLN A 16 -8.93 4.54 -2.67
N ASN A 17 -9.65 5.17 -3.60
CA ASN A 17 -9.59 4.77 -5.00
C ASN A 17 -8.25 5.21 -5.55
N PHE A 18 -7.40 4.24 -5.90
CA PHE A 18 -6.05 4.50 -6.39
C PHE A 18 -6.00 4.28 -7.90
N ASP A 19 -6.52 3.15 -8.37
CA ASP A 19 -6.62 2.82 -9.78
C ASP A 19 -7.91 2.04 -10.02
N VAL A 20 -8.94 2.77 -10.45
CA VAL A 20 -10.29 2.22 -10.64
C VAL A 20 -10.35 1.25 -11.81
N GLU A 21 -9.53 1.47 -12.84
CA GLU A 21 -9.53 0.64 -14.05
C GLU A 21 -8.93 -0.75 -13.77
N SER A 22 -7.90 -0.82 -12.92
CA SER A 22 -7.33 -2.09 -12.46
C SER A 22 -8.02 -2.71 -11.24
N GLY A 23 -9.09 -2.09 -10.73
CA GLY A 23 -9.86 -2.60 -9.60
C GLY A 23 -9.26 -2.29 -8.22
N VAL A 24 -8.26 -1.41 -8.15
CA VAL A 24 -7.69 -0.91 -6.88
C VAL A 24 -8.56 0.24 -6.36
N VAL A 25 -9.69 -0.16 -5.78
CA VAL A 25 -10.70 0.74 -5.20
C VAL A 25 -10.73 0.66 -3.68
N ASN A 26 -11.39 1.63 -3.05
CA ASN A 26 -11.66 1.58 -1.61
C ASN A 26 -12.38 0.27 -1.23
N GLY A 27 -11.88 -0.39 -0.20
CA GLY A 27 -12.35 -1.69 0.26
C GLY A 27 -11.58 -2.86 -0.34
N CYS A 28 -10.70 -2.63 -1.32
CA CYS A 28 -9.81 -3.66 -1.85
C CYS A 28 -8.93 -4.22 -0.73
N GLN A 29 -8.95 -5.54 -0.58
CA GLN A 29 -8.19 -6.24 0.45
C GLN A 29 -6.97 -6.92 -0.17
N GLY A 30 -5.91 -7.04 0.62
CA GLY A 30 -4.72 -7.75 0.19
C GLY A 30 -3.76 -8.04 1.33
N THR A 31 -2.62 -8.61 0.97
CA THR A 31 -1.56 -8.95 1.91
C THR A 31 -0.36 -8.04 1.68
N LEU A 32 0.14 -7.43 2.74
CA LEU A 32 1.33 -6.59 2.68
C LEU A 32 2.58 -7.43 2.36
N SER A 33 3.24 -7.18 1.23
CA SER A 33 4.38 -7.98 0.76
C SER A 33 5.72 -7.26 0.92
N LYS A 34 5.75 -5.94 0.76
CA LYS A 34 6.96 -5.11 0.90
C LYS A 34 6.64 -3.76 1.54
N ILE A 35 7.58 -3.20 2.30
CA ILE A 35 7.48 -1.86 2.85
C ILE A 35 8.81 -1.13 2.63
N ARG A 36 8.73 0.12 2.17
CA ARG A 36 9.87 1.03 2.10
C ARG A 36 9.73 2.09 3.17
N TYR A 37 10.84 2.39 3.84
CA TYR A 37 10.90 3.36 4.92
C TYR A 37 11.92 4.44 4.62
N ARG A 38 11.61 5.67 5.06
CA ARG A 38 12.60 6.70 5.35
C ARG A 38 12.90 6.68 6.85
N VAL A 39 14.17 6.86 7.21
CA VAL A 39 14.60 7.00 8.61
C VAL A 39 14.83 8.48 8.90
N ASP A 40 14.25 8.99 9.99
CA ASP A 40 14.47 10.38 10.41
C ASP A 40 15.74 10.54 11.28
N ALA A 41 16.05 11.78 11.67
CA ALA A 41 17.21 12.10 12.49
C ALA A 41 17.19 11.46 13.90
N TYR A 42 16.02 11.01 14.36
CA TYR A 42 15.83 10.36 15.65
C TYR A 42 15.80 8.82 15.53
N GLY A 43 15.98 8.28 14.33
CA GLY A 43 15.97 6.84 14.06
C GLY A 43 14.58 6.25 13.84
N ASN A 44 13.51 7.05 13.77
CA ASN A 44 12.17 6.54 13.52
C ASN A 44 11.99 6.18 12.04
N ARG A 45 11.27 5.09 11.78
CA ARG A 45 10.94 4.62 10.43
C ARG A 45 9.57 5.12 10.01
N HIS A 46 9.54 5.89 8.93
CA HIS A 46 8.33 6.41 8.30
C HIS A 46 8.08 5.65 7.01
N ALA A 47 6.94 4.97 6.90
CA ALA A 47 6.59 4.21 5.70
C ALA A 47 6.29 5.19 4.54
N ILE A 48 7.05 5.08 3.45
CA ILE A 48 6.92 5.97 2.27
C ILE A 48 6.20 5.29 1.11
N SER A 49 6.25 3.96 1.05
CA SER A 49 5.51 3.15 0.09
C SER A 49 5.43 1.71 0.56
N CYS A 50 4.46 0.97 0.06
CA CYS A 50 4.38 -0.47 0.25
C CYS A 50 3.89 -1.18 -1.01
N VAL A 51 4.03 -2.50 -1.02
CA VAL A 51 3.43 -3.36 -2.03
C VAL A 51 2.38 -4.22 -1.34
N VAL A 52 1.18 -4.22 -1.90
CA VAL A 52 0.04 -5.01 -1.43
C VAL A 52 -0.30 -6.01 -2.52
N ARG A 53 -0.28 -7.30 -2.17
CA ARG A 53 -0.77 -8.35 -3.05
C ARG A 53 -2.28 -8.44 -2.93
N ALA A 54 -2.99 -7.95 -3.93
CA ALA A 54 -4.44 -7.82 -3.94
C ALA A 54 -5.04 -8.74 -5.01
N PRO A 55 -5.54 -9.94 -4.65
CA PRO A 55 -6.03 -10.92 -5.62
C PRO A 55 -7.29 -10.47 -6.37
N THR A 56 -7.94 -9.39 -5.94
CA THR A 56 -9.14 -8.83 -6.56
C THR A 56 -8.83 -7.83 -7.69
N THR A 57 -7.55 -7.52 -7.93
CA THR A 57 -7.19 -6.64 -9.05
C THR A 57 -7.38 -7.36 -10.38
N THR A 58 -7.84 -6.61 -11.37
CA THR A 58 -8.11 -7.09 -12.73
C THR A 58 -7.01 -6.71 -13.72
N SER A 59 -5.94 -6.05 -13.26
CA SER A 59 -4.77 -5.79 -14.10
C SER A 59 -4.09 -7.10 -14.47
N ASN A 60 -3.85 -7.27 -15.77
CA ASN A 60 -3.01 -8.34 -16.32
C ASN A 60 -1.59 -7.82 -16.63
N GLU A 61 -1.23 -6.64 -16.14
CA GLU A 61 0.08 -6.03 -16.37
C GLU A 61 0.98 -6.23 -15.15
N LEU A 62 2.14 -6.86 -15.37
CA LEU A 62 3.19 -6.95 -14.37
C LEU A 62 3.96 -5.63 -14.33
N LEU A 63 3.76 -4.84 -13.27
CA LEU A 63 4.53 -3.62 -13.06
C LEU A 63 6.03 -3.94 -12.94
N PRO A 64 6.92 -3.07 -13.47
CA PRO A 64 8.36 -3.28 -13.33
C PRO A 64 8.75 -3.51 -11.87
N PHE A 65 9.61 -4.52 -11.65
CA PHE A 65 10.12 -4.89 -10.32
C PHE A 65 9.07 -5.46 -9.34
N MET A 66 7.86 -5.79 -9.82
CA MET A 66 6.87 -6.58 -9.07
C MET A 66 7.00 -8.07 -9.36
N GLU A 67 6.49 -8.89 -8.45
CA GLU A 67 6.58 -10.35 -8.55
C GLU A 67 5.35 -10.96 -9.23
N THR A 68 4.18 -10.33 -9.07
CA THR A 68 2.91 -10.81 -9.61
C THR A 68 2.07 -9.68 -10.20
N GLU A 69 1.20 -9.98 -11.17
CA GLU A 69 0.22 -9.04 -11.74
C GLU A 69 -0.78 -8.46 -10.71
N HIS A 70 -0.91 -9.12 -9.56
CA HIS A 70 -1.72 -8.69 -8.42
C HIS A 70 -0.97 -7.82 -7.39
N ASP A 71 0.30 -7.49 -7.65
CA ASP A 71 1.06 -6.62 -6.76
C ASP A 71 0.73 -5.15 -7.07
N VAL A 72 0.19 -4.46 -6.07
CA VAL A 72 -0.18 -3.04 -6.14
C VAL A 72 0.84 -2.22 -5.37
N ALA A 73 1.45 -1.24 -6.03
CA ALA A 73 2.29 -0.25 -5.36
C ALA A 73 1.42 0.85 -4.74
N VAL A 74 1.48 0.98 -3.41
CA VAL A 74 0.79 2.03 -2.65
C VAL A 74 1.83 3.04 -2.16
N LEU A 75 1.60 4.32 -2.43
CA LEU A 75 2.49 5.41 -2.05
C LEU A 75 1.97 6.11 -0.79
N GLU A 76 2.88 6.67 0.01
CA GLU A 76 2.51 7.57 1.10
C GLU A 76 1.69 8.74 0.56
N ASP A 77 0.50 8.91 1.11
CA ASP A 77 -0.33 10.08 0.89
C ASP A 77 -0.65 10.73 2.24
N SER A 78 -0.72 12.06 2.25
CA SER A 78 -0.93 12.87 3.45
C SER A 78 -2.25 13.62 3.33
N VAL A 79 -3.28 13.11 4.00
CA VAL A 79 -4.55 13.82 4.13
C VAL A 79 -4.55 14.64 5.42
N LYS A 80 -4.60 15.97 5.30
CA LYS A 80 -4.84 16.86 6.45
C LYS A 80 -6.32 16.77 6.84
N LEU A 81 -6.60 16.05 7.92
CA LEU A 81 -7.92 16.08 8.55
C LEU A 81 -8.09 17.43 9.25
N THR A 82 -8.99 18.26 8.73
CA THR A 82 -9.39 19.51 9.37
C THR A 82 -10.70 19.22 10.11
N PHE A 83 -10.70 19.40 11.43
CA PHE A 83 -11.87 19.26 12.29
C PHE A 83 -12.43 20.63 12.65
#